data_AF-A0A5C8BLN1-F1
#
_entry.id   AF-A0A5C8BLN1-F1
#
_cell.length_a   1.000
_cell.length_b   1.000
_cell.length_c   1.000
_cell.angle_alpha   90.00
_cell.angle_beta   90.00
_cell.angle_gamma   90.00
#
_symmetry.space_group_name_H-M   'P 1'
#
loop_
_entity.id
_entity.type
_entity.pdbx_description
1 polymer ?
#
loop_
_entity_poly.entity_id
_entity_poly.type
_entity_poly.pdbx_seq_one_letter_code
_entity_poly.pdbx_strand_id
1 'polypeptide(L)'
;MDNAQNEQLQQELFNDTPRWIPKSNVKSTQDSLAHHGIAFEIFDRGIVIIGKSGVGKSELGLELIDRGHRLICDDLVAGQLTDNQVILSAPQEFGRGFIEVRGIGFIDLARFYGSHTICTSKELFLVIQLVDN
;
A
#
# COMPACT_ATOMS: atom_id res chain seq x y z
N MET A 1 5.38 -20.28 19.52
CA MET A 1 6.76 -20.27 18.97
C MET A 1 7.48 -19.14 19.69
N ASP A 2 8.64 -19.42 20.29
CA ASP A 2 9.34 -18.47 21.17
C ASP A 2 9.93 -17.30 20.37
N ASN A 3 9.80 -16.08 20.91
CA ASN A 3 10.25 -14.84 20.27
C ASN A 3 11.77 -14.85 20.00
N ALA A 4 12.54 -15.47 20.91
CA ALA A 4 13.99 -15.62 20.78
C ALA A 4 14.40 -16.48 19.58
N GLN A 5 13.62 -17.51 19.24
CA GLN A 5 13.91 -18.38 18.10
C GLN A 5 13.64 -17.65 16.78
N ASN A 6 12.62 -16.78 16.75
CA ASN A 6 12.33 -15.91 15.60
C ASN A 6 13.44 -14.86 15.40
N GLU A 7 13.94 -14.25 16.48
CA GLU A 7 15.06 -13.30 16.42
C GLU A 7 16.34 -13.95 15.87
N GLN A 8 16.62 -15.19 16.28
CA GLN A 8 17.79 -15.94 15.85
C GLN A 8 17.71 -16.34 14.37
N LEU A 9 16.54 -16.84 13.93
CA LEU A 9 16.29 -17.15 12.52
C LEU A 9 16.36 -15.90 11.64
N GLN A 10 15.86 -14.76 12.11
CA GLN A 10 15.99 -13.50 11.39
C GLN A 10 17.44 -13.04 11.29
N GLN A 11 18.26 -13.22 12.34
CA GLN A 11 19.70 -12.91 12.28
C GLN A 11 20.45 -13.81 11.29
N GLU A 12 20.13 -15.11 11.23
CA GLU A 12 20.73 -16.05 10.27
C GLU A 12 20.35 -15.69 8.82
N LEU A 13 19.06 -15.45 8.55
CA LEU A 13 18.57 -14.98 7.25
C LEU A 13 19.21 -13.65 6.81
N PHE A 14 19.44 -12.74 7.75
CA PHE A 14 20.05 -11.43 7.51
C PHE A 14 21.57 -11.50 7.25
N ASN A 15 22.23 -12.55 7.73
CA ASN A 15 23.66 -12.79 7.51
C ASN A 15 23.93 -13.53 6.19
N ASP A 16 23.01 -14.39 5.74
CA ASP A 16 23.10 -15.13 4.48
C ASP A 16 22.61 -14.34 3.25
N THR A 17 22.14 -13.10 3.43
CA THR A 17 21.66 -12.28 2.31
C THR A 17 22.82 -11.90 1.36
N PRO A 18 22.73 -12.15 0.05
CA PRO A 18 23.78 -11.80 -0.92
C PRO A 18 24.16 -10.31 -0.82
N ARG A 19 25.46 -10.01 -0.86
CA ARG A 19 26.03 -8.66 -0.64
C ARG A 19 25.47 -7.56 -1.57
N TRP A 20 24.85 -7.92 -2.69
CA TRP A 20 24.25 -6.98 -3.64
C TRP A 20 22.80 -6.60 -3.30
N ILE A 21 22.16 -7.27 -2.34
CA ILE A 21 20.86 -6.88 -1.81
C ILE A 21 21.13 -5.85 -0.70
N PRO A 22 20.67 -4.60 -0.85
CA PRO A 22 20.77 -3.62 0.22
C PRO A 22 20.02 -4.16 1.44
N LYS A 23 20.72 -4.33 2.56
CA LYS A 23 20.12 -4.83 3.82
C LYS A 23 18.96 -3.95 4.31
N SER A 24 18.90 -2.69 3.88
CA SER A 24 17.78 -1.75 4.09
C SER A 24 16.46 -2.20 3.45
N ASN A 25 16.49 -3.15 2.51
CA ASN A 25 15.33 -3.55 1.72
C ASN A 25 14.75 -4.90 2.18
N VAL A 26 15.37 -5.56 3.17
CA VAL A 26 14.86 -6.79 3.76
C VAL A 26 14.00 -6.41 4.96
N LYS A 27 12.68 -6.39 4.76
CA LYS A 27 11.69 -6.21 5.83
C LYS A 27 11.17 -7.58 6.24
N SER A 28 11.07 -7.82 7.55
CA SER A 28 10.44 -9.04 8.05
C SER A 28 8.98 -9.10 7.57
N THR A 29 8.57 -10.27 7.07
CA THR A 29 7.20 -10.51 6.66
C THR A 29 6.29 -10.89 7.84
N GLN A 30 6.85 -11.20 9.01
CA GLN A 30 6.08 -11.59 10.21
C GLN A 30 5.07 -10.52 10.63
N ASP A 31 5.43 -9.26 10.45
CA ASP A 31 4.61 -8.09 10.81
C ASP A 31 4.00 -7.40 9.58
N SER A 32 3.96 -8.10 8.45
CA SER A 32 3.42 -7.55 7.20
C SER A 32 2.00 -8.04 6.93
N LEU A 33 1.19 -7.17 6.33
CA LEU A 33 -0.11 -7.52 5.77
C LEU A 33 -0.16 -7.13 4.31
N ALA A 34 -0.91 -7.91 3.53
CA ALA A 34 -1.23 -7.61 2.15
C ALA A 34 -2.69 -7.94 1.90
N HIS A 35 -3.44 -7.01 1.33
CA HIS A 35 -4.87 -7.17 1.09
C HIS A 35 -5.27 -6.52 -0.24
N HIS A 36 -6.24 -7.12 -0.94
CA HIS A 36 -6.80 -6.52 -2.15
C HIS A 36 -7.63 -5.29 -1.80
N GLY A 37 -7.38 -4.17 -2.48
CA GLY A 37 -8.06 -2.91 -2.24
C GLY A 37 -7.28 -1.73 -2.82
N ILE A 38 -7.71 -0.53 -2.47
CA ILE A 38 -7.03 0.71 -2.84
C ILE A 38 -6.87 1.56 -1.58
N ALA A 39 -5.72 2.21 -1.42
CA ALA A 39 -5.39 2.99 -0.23
C ALA A 39 -5.09 4.44 -0.60
N PHE A 40 -5.66 5.37 0.16
CA PHE A 40 -5.52 6.81 -0.03
C PHE A 40 -5.11 7.50 1.26
N GLU A 41 -4.45 8.64 1.11
CA GLU A 41 -4.39 9.65 2.14
C GLU A 41 -5.50 10.69 1.92
N ILE A 42 -6.41 10.76 2.88
CA ILE A 42 -7.56 11.66 2.87
C ILE A 42 -7.54 12.44 4.19
N PHE A 43 -7.50 13.79 4.10
CA PHE A 43 -7.36 14.68 5.26
C PHE A 43 -6.22 14.26 6.21
N ASP A 44 -5.05 13.96 5.64
CA ASP A 44 -3.86 13.48 6.35
C ASP A 44 -4.08 12.19 7.16
N ARG A 45 -4.99 11.31 6.72
CA ARG A 45 -5.25 9.99 7.33
C ARG A 45 -5.21 8.88 6.27
N GLY A 46 -4.63 7.74 6.61
CA GLY A 46 -4.57 6.57 5.72
C GLY A 46 -5.91 5.83 5.72
N ILE A 47 -6.55 5.76 4.57
CA ILE A 47 -7.85 5.09 4.40
C ILE A 47 -7.70 3.98 3.38
N VAL A 48 -8.16 2.78 3.73
CA VAL A 48 -8.20 1.63 2.82
C VAL A 48 -9.63 1.39 2.39
N ILE A 49 -9.85 1.31 1.08
CA ILE A 49 -11.13 0.99 0.48
C ILE A 49 -11.06 -0.42 -0.08
N ILE A 50 -11.91 -1.30 0.46
CA ILE A 50 -12.06 -2.69 0.02
C ILE A 50 -13.45 -2.90 -0.59
N GLY A 51 -13.63 -4.03 -1.28
CA GLY A 51 -14.90 -4.39 -1.87
C GLY A 51 -14.72 -5.33 -3.05
N LYS A 52 -15.81 -5.92 -3.54
CA LYS A 52 -15.80 -6.86 -4.66
C LYS A 52 -15.16 -6.25 -5.92
N SER A 53 -14.65 -7.09 -6.81
CA SER A 53 -14.16 -6.63 -8.11
C SER A 53 -15.32 -5.99 -8.89
N GLY A 54 -15.11 -4.81 -9.47
CA GLY A 54 -16.14 -4.09 -10.22
C GLY A 54 -17.13 -3.25 -9.41
N VAL A 55 -17.03 -3.20 -8.08
CA VAL A 55 -17.89 -2.33 -7.22
C VAL A 55 -17.64 -0.82 -7.40
N GLY A 56 -16.64 -0.43 -8.19
CA GLY A 56 -16.30 0.98 -8.43
C GLY A 56 -15.13 1.54 -7.60
N LYS A 57 -14.24 0.70 -7.06
CA LYS A 57 -13.10 1.15 -6.22
C LYS A 57 -12.15 2.10 -6.98
N SER A 58 -11.79 1.76 -8.21
CA SER A 58 -10.83 2.53 -9.01
C SER A 58 -11.44 3.85 -9.50
N GLU A 59 -12.72 3.83 -9.86
CA GLU A 59 -13.49 5.00 -10.28
C GLU A 59 -13.66 5.99 -9.12
N LEU A 60 -14.05 5.50 -7.93
CA LEU A 60 -14.05 6.31 -6.70
C LEU A 60 -12.64 6.82 -6.38
N GLY A 61 -11.61 5.98 -6.60
CA GLY A 61 -10.23 6.35 -6.39
C GLY A 61 -9.79 7.54 -7.25
N LEU A 62 -10.13 7.53 -8.54
CA LEU A 62 -9.84 8.64 -9.45
C LEU A 62 -10.57 9.92 -9.03
N GLU A 63 -11.82 9.79 -8.59
CA GLU A 63 -12.61 10.90 -8.05
C GLU A 63 -12.03 11.50 -6.75
N LEU A 64 -11.34 10.70 -5.94
CA LEU A 64 -10.62 11.20 -4.76
C LEU A 64 -9.34 11.94 -5.16
N ILE A 65 -8.63 11.46 -6.19
CA ILE A 65 -7.47 12.17 -6.75
C ILE A 65 -7.88 13.54 -7.31
N ASP A 66 -8.97 13.61 -8.07
CA ASP A 66 -9.47 14.87 -8.64
C ASP A 66 -9.84 15.90 -7.55
N ARG A 67 -10.25 15.42 -6.37
CA ARG A 67 -10.50 16.24 -5.17
C ARG A 67 -9.25 16.57 -4.35
N GLY A 68 -8.06 16.19 -4.82
CA GLY A 68 -6.77 16.53 -4.20
C GLY A 68 -6.28 15.55 -3.14
N HIS A 69 -6.87 14.35 -3.04
CA HIS A 69 -6.35 13.29 -2.19
C HIS A 69 -5.18 12.55 -2.87
N ARG A 70 -4.42 11.79 -2.09
CA ARG A 70 -3.19 11.15 -2.59
C ARG A 70 -3.31 9.63 -2.57
N LEU A 71 -2.91 8.97 -3.66
CA LEU A 71 -2.83 7.52 -3.74
C LEU A 71 -1.63 7.00 -2.91
N ILE A 72 -1.86 5.99 -2.09
CA ILE A 72 -0.81 5.23 -1.42
C ILE A 72 -0.53 3.94 -2.20
N CYS A 73 -1.58 3.14 -2.45
CA CYS A 73 -1.51 1.84 -3.13
C CYS A 73 -2.76 1.63 -4.00
N ASP A 74 -2.62 0.98 -5.15
CA ASP A 74 -3.73 0.42 -5.93
C ASP A 74 -3.58 -1.10 -6.07
N ASP A 75 -4.69 -1.81 -6.18
CA ASP A 75 -4.89 -3.27 -6.20
C ASP A 75 -4.37 -4.05 -4.97
N LEU A 76 -3.07 -3.90 -4.63
CA LEU A 76 -2.44 -4.58 -3.50
C LEU A 76 -2.03 -3.58 -2.42
N VAL A 77 -2.85 -3.49 -1.37
CA VAL A 77 -2.55 -2.68 -0.19
C VAL A 77 -1.64 -3.47 0.73
N ALA A 78 -0.40 -3.02 0.86
CA ALA A 78 0.55 -3.56 1.82
C ALA A 78 0.67 -2.65 3.05
N GLY A 79 0.87 -3.28 4.21
CA GLY A 79 1.13 -2.58 5.46
C GLY A 79 2.12 -3.34 6.34
N GLN A 80 2.75 -2.61 7.26
CA GLN A 80 3.65 -3.18 8.25
C GLN A 80 3.24 -2.73 9.65
N LEU A 81 3.17 -3.66 10.60
CA LEU A 81 2.95 -3.36 12.00
C LEU A 81 4.23 -2.76 12.59
N THR A 82 4.12 -1.59 13.19
CA THR A 82 5.22 -0.86 13.84
C THR A 82 4.62 -0.11 15.02
N ASP A 83 5.13 -0.31 16.22
CA ASP A 83 4.66 0.36 17.45
C ASP A 83 3.11 0.31 17.62
N ASN A 84 2.53 -0.87 17.42
CA ASN A 84 1.08 -1.12 17.45
C ASN A 84 0.25 -0.36 16.40
N GLN A 85 0.89 0.21 15.39
CA GLN A 85 0.25 0.89 14.27
C GLN A 85 0.54 0.17 12.96
N VAL A 86 -0.41 0.20 12.03
CA VAL A 86 -0.19 -0.32 10.68
C VAL A 86 0.23 0.84 9.79
N ILE A 87 1.44 0.78 9.26
CA ILE A 87 1.95 1.74 8.28
C ILE A 87 1.69 1.19 6.88
N LEU A 88 0.78 1.82 6.15
CA LEU A 88 0.48 1.53 4.75
C LEU A 88 1.59 2.10 3.86
N SER A 89 1.99 1.34 2.84
CA SER A 89 2.91 1.80 1.80
C SER A 89 2.81 0.91 0.57
N ALA A 90 3.08 1.46 -0.61
CA ALA A 90 3.17 0.65 -1.83
C ALA A 90 4.22 -0.48 -1.66
N PRO A 91 3.88 -1.75 -1.97
CA PRO A 91 4.81 -2.86 -1.80
C PRO A 91 5.97 -2.83 -2.80
N GLN A 92 5.79 -2.15 -3.94
CA GLN A 92 6.80 -2.01 -4.99
C GLN A 92 6.82 -0.58 -5.55
N GLU A 93 8.00 -0.12 -5.94
CA GLU A 93 8.16 1.18 -6.63
C GLU A 93 7.62 1.12 -8.06
N PHE A 94 7.78 -0.02 -8.74
CA PHE A 94 7.26 -0.25 -10.10
C PHE A 94 5.73 -0.46 -10.02
N GLY A 95 4.97 0.60 -10.29
CA GLY A 95 3.51 0.62 -10.18
C GLY A 95 2.96 1.66 -9.20
N ARG A 96 3.82 2.29 -8.39
CA ARG A 96 3.41 3.43 -7.56
C ARG A 96 2.89 4.57 -8.44
N GLY A 97 1.74 5.11 -8.08
CA GLY A 97 1.13 6.24 -8.80
C GLY A 97 0.36 5.84 -10.06
N PHE A 98 0.15 4.55 -10.30
CA PHE A 98 -0.74 4.08 -11.36
C PHE A 98 -2.08 3.63 -10.78
N ILE A 99 -3.18 3.90 -11.51
CA ILE A 99 -4.50 3.30 -11.26
C ILE A 99 -4.99 2.61 -12.52
N GLU A 100 -5.53 1.40 -12.41
CA GLU A 100 -6.28 0.75 -13.52
C GLU A 100 -7.76 1.14 -13.47
N VAL A 101 -8.24 1.79 -14.53
CA VAL A 101 -9.67 2.09 -14.71
C VAL A 101 -10.21 1.30 -15.89
N ARG A 102 -11.25 0.50 -15.67
CA ARG A 102 -11.80 -0.36 -16.73
C ARG A 102 -12.36 0.46 -17.87
N GLY A 103 -12.08 0.03 -19.10
CA GLY A 103 -12.45 0.74 -20.32
C GLY A 103 -11.53 1.91 -20.67
N ILE A 104 -10.61 2.31 -19.77
CA ILE A 104 -9.60 3.36 -20.01
C ILE A 104 -8.20 2.74 -20.06
N GLY A 105 -7.89 1.83 -19.12
CA GLY A 105 -6.56 1.24 -18.92
C GLY A 105 -5.82 1.87 -17.72
N PHE A 106 -4.49 1.74 -17.71
CA PHE A 106 -3.64 2.32 -16.67
C PHE A 106 -3.48 3.83 -16.83
N ILE A 107 -3.67 4.57 -15.75
CA ILE A 107 -3.51 6.02 -15.66
C ILE A 107 -2.30 6.34 -14.79
N ASP A 108 -1.37 7.13 -15.32
CA ASP A 108 -0.21 7.67 -14.57
C ASP A 108 -0.62 8.96 -13.83
N LEU A 109 -0.86 8.87 -12.53
CA LEU A 109 -1.34 10.01 -11.74
C LEU A 109 -0.34 11.16 -11.71
N ALA A 110 0.98 10.88 -11.68
CA ALA A 110 1.98 11.92 -11.66
C ALA A 110 1.99 12.71 -12.98
N ARG A 111 1.78 12.03 -14.10
CA ARG A 111 1.73 12.67 -15.42
C ARG A 111 0.47 13.51 -15.63
N PHE A 112 -0.69 13.04 -15.16
CA PHE A 112 -1.97 13.69 -15.43
C PHE A 112 -2.38 14.71 -14.36
N TYR A 113 -2.10 14.42 -13.08
CA TYR A 113 -2.51 15.25 -11.95
C TYR A 113 -1.33 15.89 -11.21
N GLY A 114 -0.10 15.49 -11.50
CA GLY A 114 1.12 15.98 -10.86
C GLY A 114 1.60 15.06 -9.73
N SER A 115 2.91 15.11 -9.45
CA SER A 115 3.59 14.21 -8.50
C SER A 115 3.08 14.30 -7.05
N HIS A 116 2.39 15.39 -6.70
CA HIS A 116 1.82 15.59 -5.37
C HIS A 116 0.64 14.65 -5.08
N THR A 117 0.10 13.95 -6.07
CA THR A 117 -0.99 12.97 -5.90
C THR A 117 -0.53 11.62 -5.38
N ILE A 118 0.77 11.44 -5.14
CA ILE A 118 1.34 10.20 -4.65
C ILE A 118 1.75 10.38 -3.18
N CYS A 119 1.33 9.45 -2.33
CA CYS A 119 1.74 9.36 -0.93
C CYS A 119 2.60 8.11 -0.72
N THR A 120 3.79 8.29 -0.16
CA THR A 120 4.74 7.19 0.05
C THR A 120 4.26 6.22 1.13
N SER A 121 3.74 6.74 2.24
CA SER A 121 3.24 5.96 3.35
C SER A 121 2.28 6.74 4.25
N LYS A 122 1.38 6.02 4.93
CA LYS A 122 0.49 6.60 5.95
C LYS A 122 0.05 5.58 6.99
N GLU A 123 -0.14 6.02 8.22
CA GLU A 123 -0.79 5.20 9.25
C GLU A 123 -2.23 4.87 8.82
N LEU A 124 -2.59 3.59 8.90
CA LEU A 124 -3.96 3.13 8.70
C LEU A 124 -4.87 3.70 9.79
N PHE A 125 -5.84 4.51 9.36
CA PHE A 125 -6.84 5.11 10.23
C PHE A 125 -8.21 4.44 10.10
N LEU A 126 -8.61 4.09 8.88
CA LEU A 126 -9.94 3.54 8.61
C LEU A 126 -9.92 2.56 7.44
N VAL A 127 -10.70 1.49 7.56
CA VAL A 127 -11.05 0.59 6.45
C VAL A 127 -12.53 0.79 6.10
N ILE A 128 -12.81 1.05 4.84
CA ILE A 128 -14.15 1.22 4.29
C ILE A 128 -14.43 0.08 3.33
N GLN A 129 -15.55 -0.62 3.49
CA GLN A 129 -16.02 -1.61 2.53
C GLN A 129 -17.09 -1.01 1.64
N LEU A 130 -16.81 -0.95 0.33
CA LEU A 130 -17.83 -0.71 -0.68
C LEU A 130 -18.64 -1.98 -0.88
N VAL A 131 -19.96 -1.83 -0.86
CA VAL A 131 -20.94 -2.89 -1.10
C VAL A 131 -21.82 -2.49 -2.27
N ASP A 132 -22.18 -3.45 -3.11
CA ASP A 132 -23.22 -3.26 -4.12
C ASP A 132 -24.58 -3.07 -3.39
N ASN A 133 -25.44 -2.21 -3.96
CA ASN A 133 -26.82 -2.05 -3.49
C ASN A 133 -27.71 -3.22 -3.91
#